data_AF-A0A655INK8-F1
#
_entry.id   AF-A0A655INK8-F1
#
_cell.length_a   1.000
_cell.length_b   1.000
_cell.length_c   1.000
_cell.angle_alpha   90.00
_cell.angle_beta   90.00
_cell.angle_gamma   90.00
#
_symmetry.space_group_name_H-M   'P 1'
#
loop_
_entity.id
_entity.type
_entity.pdbx_description
1 polymer ?
#
loop_
_entity_poly.entity_id
_entity_poly.type
_entity_poly.pdbx_seq_one_letter_code
_entity_poly.pdbx_strand_id
1 'polypeptide(L)'
;MSVYAALKRAADTTFDDRTRGQVMADTLVERVTGQPAEAAQPVAVNLVLSDETLLAGDRAPAVVDGYGPIPAAVARNLVRDAVADTRSRATLRRLYRHPRSGALVAMESRARRFPKGLAAFIGLRDQRCRMPYCDAPIRHRDHAQPHHRGGPTTATNGLGSCERCNYVKEAPGWRVSTDTDETGRHTAEFTTPTGMYYHCTAPPLPGPLEIDVSQVEARIGVALTHLHAA
;
A
#
# COMPACT_ATOMS: atom_id res chain seq x y z
N MET A 1 -3.23 26.77 -24.69
CA MET A 1 -4.04 27.20 -25.85
C MET A 1 -3.81 26.36 -27.11
N SER A 2 -2.56 26.00 -27.47
CA SER A 2 -2.26 25.21 -28.69
C SER A 2 -2.87 23.80 -28.72
N VAL A 3 -2.80 23.06 -27.60
CA VAL A 3 -3.36 21.71 -27.49
C VAL A 3 -4.86 21.72 -27.77
N TYR A 4 -5.61 22.58 -27.08
CA TYR A 4 -7.05 22.70 -27.27
C TYR A 4 -7.43 23.05 -28.72
N ALA A 5 -6.71 23.97 -29.37
CA ALA A 5 -6.96 24.32 -30.77
C ALA A 5 -6.70 23.14 -31.72
N ALA A 6 -5.66 22.34 -31.47
CA ALA A 6 -5.34 21.16 -32.27
C ALA A 6 -6.35 20.03 -32.09
N LEU A 7 -6.88 19.82 -30.87
CA LEU A 7 -7.94 18.86 -30.60
C LEU A 7 -9.27 19.31 -31.21
N LYS A 8 -9.61 20.59 -31.07
CA LYS A 8 -10.81 21.20 -31.66
C LYS A 8 -10.82 21.03 -33.18
N ARG A 9 -9.69 21.31 -33.84
CA ARG A 9 -9.55 21.10 -35.30
C ARG A 9 -9.76 19.64 -35.70
N ALA A 10 -9.18 18.70 -34.96
CA ALA A 10 -9.35 17.27 -35.25
C ALA A 10 -10.81 16.82 -35.10
N ALA A 11 -11.49 17.32 -34.07
CA ALA A 11 -12.92 17.06 -33.88
C ALA A 11 -13.79 17.69 -34.97
N ASP A 12 -13.44 18.91 -35.43
CA ASP A 12 -14.19 19.59 -36.50
C ASP A 12 -14.02 18.92 -37.88
N THR A 13 -13.02 18.05 -38.05
CA THR A 13 -12.77 17.27 -39.27
C THR A 13 -13.20 15.80 -39.17
N THR A 14 -13.74 15.37 -38.03
CA THR A 14 -14.19 14.00 -37.80
C THR A 14 -15.71 13.97 -37.93
N PHE A 15 -16.22 13.12 -38.83
CA PHE A 15 -17.64 13.00 -39.13
C PHE A 15 -18.14 11.60 -38.80
N ASP A 16 -18.19 11.27 -37.52
CA ASP A 16 -18.78 10.04 -36.99
C ASP A 16 -19.84 10.35 -35.91
N ASP A 17 -20.39 9.32 -35.28
CA ASP A 17 -21.46 9.45 -34.29
C ASP A 17 -20.98 9.95 -32.92
N ARG A 18 -19.67 10.19 -32.73
CA ARG A 18 -19.12 10.65 -31.45
C ARG A 18 -19.33 12.15 -31.28
N THR A 19 -19.57 12.56 -30.04
CA THR A 19 -19.60 13.98 -29.69
C THR A 19 -18.23 14.62 -29.89
N ARG A 20 -18.20 15.93 -30.13
CA ARG A 20 -16.94 16.69 -30.23
C ARG A 20 -16.03 16.47 -29.03
N GLY A 21 -16.60 16.38 -27.82
CA GLY A 21 -15.85 16.13 -26.59
C GLY A 21 -15.19 14.75 -26.57
N GLN A 22 -15.88 13.71 -27.05
CA GLN A 22 -15.33 12.35 -27.19
C GLN A 22 -14.17 12.35 -28.19
N VAL A 23 -14.34 12.93 -29.38
CA VAL A 23 -13.25 12.99 -30.38
C VAL A 23 -12.04 13.76 -29.85
N MET A 24 -12.26 14.88 -29.16
CA MET A 24 -11.18 15.64 -28.53
C MET A 24 -10.45 14.83 -27.45
N ALA A 25 -11.17 14.06 -26.65
CA ALA A 25 -10.59 13.21 -25.61
C ALA A 25 -9.78 12.05 -26.22
N ASP A 26 -10.35 11.32 -27.17
CA ASP A 26 -9.70 10.21 -27.85
C ASP A 26 -8.44 10.68 -28.58
N THR A 27 -8.54 11.78 -29.33
CA THR A 27 -7.39 12.39 -30.04
C THR A 27 -6.28 12.80 -29.06
N LEU A 28 -6.64 13.31 -27.88
CA LEU A 28 -5.66 13.67 -26.85
C LEU A 28 -4.95 12.42 -26.34
N VAL A 29 -5.70 11.38 -25.97
CA VAL A 29 -5.15 10.12 -25.48
C VAL A 29 -4.21 9.51 -26.52
N GLU A 30 -4.64 9.43 -27.77
CA GLU A 30 -3.86 8.87 -28.88
C GLU A 30 -2.55 9.61 -29.11
N ARG A 31 -2.60 10.95 -29.13
CA ARG A 31 -1.40 11.76 -29.37
C ARG A 31 -0.44 11.78 -28.19
N VAL A 32 -0.93 11.68 -26.96
CA VAL A 32 -0.09 11.69 -25.75
C VAL A 32 0.53 10.33 -25.49
N THR A 33 -0.24 9.25 -25.69
CA THR A 33 0.18 7.88 -25.35
C THR A 33 0.77 7.12 -26.54
N GLY A 34 0.47 7.55 -27.77
CA GLY A 34 0.81 6.82 -29.00
C GLY A 34 0.01 5.52 -29.17
N GLN A 35 -1.05 5.32 -28.40
CA GLN A 35 -1.89 4.12 -28.40
C GLN A 35 -3.31 4.49 -28.86
N PRO A 36 -4.02 3.60 -29.59
CA PRO A 36 -5.42 3.84 -29.96
C PRO A 36 -6.28 4.14 -28.72
N ALA A 37 -7.20 5.10 -28.80
CA ALA A 37 -8.08 5.43 -27.66
C ALA A 37 -8.97 4.25 -27.24
N GLU A 38 -9.30 3.38 -28.20
CA GLU A 38 -10.08 2.16 -28.01
C GLU A 38 -9.29 1.06 -27.28
N ALA A 39 -7.96 1.13 -27.30
CA ALA A 39 -7.11 0.18 -26.62
C ALA A 39 -7.05 0.53 -25.12
N ALA A 40 -7.64 -0.35 -24.30
CA ALA A 40 -7.58 -0.22 -22.85
C ALA A 40 -6.11 -0.14 -22.39
N GLN A 41 -5.76 0.95 -21.71
CA GLN A 41 -4.43 1.12 -21.15
C GLN A 41 -4.22 0.11 -20.01
N PRO A 42 -3.10 -0.65 -20.01
CA PRO A 42 -2.82 -1.59 -18.95
C PRO A 42 -2.45 -0.84 -17.67
N VAL A 43 -3.43 -0.63 -16.80
CA VAL A 43 -3.21 -0.06 -15.47
C VAL A 43 -3.05 -1.20 -14.48
N ALA A 44 -1.94 -1.20 -13.74
CA ALA A 44 -1.74 -2.12 -12.63
C ALA A 44 -2.33 -1.52 -11.35
N VAL A 45 -3.31 -2.20 -10.76
CA VAL A 45 -3.89 -1.84 -9.47
C VAL A 45 -3.52 -2.93 -8.46
N ASN A 46 -2.76 -2.55 -7.42
CA ASN A 46 -2.47 -3.46 -6.31
C ASN A 46 -3.59 -3.35 -5.28
N LEU A 47 -4.39 -4.40 -5.17
CA LEU A 47 -5.50 -4.52 -4.21
C LEU A 47 -5.13 -5.52 -3.12
N VAL A 48 -5.25 -5.13 -1.85
CA VAL A 48 -5.04 -5.98 -0.67
C VAL A 48 -6.37 -6.15 0.04
N LEU A 49 -6.77 -7.40 0.29
CA LEU A 49 -7.98 -7.76 1.04
C LEU A 49 -7.79 -9.15 1.67
N SER A 50 -8.57 -9.44 2.72
CA SER A 50 -8.61 -10.80 3.29
C SER A 50 -9.34 -11.75 2.35
N ASP A 51 -9.05 -13.05 2.49
CA ASP A 51 -9.79 -14.12 1.83
C ASP A 51 -11.24 -14.18 2.30
N GLU A 52 -11.52 -13.87 3.57
CA GLU A 52 -12.90 -13.74 4.07
C GLU A 52 -13.67 -12.62 3.37
N THR A 53 -13.05 -11.45 3.17
CA THR A 53 -13.67 -10.35 2.40
C THR A 53 -13.87 -10.74 0.94
N LEU A 54 -12.94 -11.49 0.36
CA LEU A 54 -13.02 -11.91 -1.04
C LEU A 54 -14.06 -13.01 -1.27
N LEU A 55 -14.08 -14.04 -0.42
CA LEU A 55 -14.74 -15.32 -0.65
C LEU A 55 -15.88 -15.62 0.34
N ALA A 56 -15.76 -15.20 1.61
CA ALA A 56 -16.70 -15.56 2.68
C ALA A 56 -17.76 -14.46 2.97
N GLY A 57 -17.71 -13.34 2.25
CA GLY A 57 -18.72 -12.29 2.34
C GLY A 57 -18.50 -11.29 3.49
N ASP A 58 -17.31 -11.28 4.11
CA ASP A 58 -16.97 -10.28 5.12
C ASP A 58 -17.04 -8.84 4.55
N ARG A 59 -17.24 -7.88 5.44
CA ARG A 59 -17.40 -6.45 5.15
C ARG A 59 -16.15 -5.64 5.49
N ALA A 60 -15.07 -6.26 5.97
CA ALA A 60 -13.80 -5.57 6.19
C ALA A 60 -13.31 -4.88 4.89
N PRO A 61 -12.84 -3.62 4.97
CA PRO A 61 -12.44 -2.87 3.79
C PRO A 61 -11.22 -3.48 3.13
N ALA A 62 -11.11 -3.36 1.81
CA ALA A 62 -9.88 -3.64 1.08
C ALA A 62 -9.03 -2.37 0.99
N VAL A 63 -7.74 -2.48 0.68
CA VAL A 63 -6.85 -1.33 0.45
C VAL A 63 -6.29 -1.37 -0.96
N VAL A 64 -6.41 -0.26 -1.67
CA VAL A 64 -5.75 -0.03 -2.96
C VAL A 64 -4.47 0.76 -2.72
N ASP A 65 -3.33 0.22 -3.17
CA ASP A 65 -2.03 0.87 -3.06
C ASP A 65 -2.06 2.28 -3.67
N GLY A 66 -1.57 3.28 -2.93
CA GLY A 66 -1.59 4.69 -3.33
C GLY A 66 -2.94 5.39 -3.28
N TYR A 67 -4.06 4.69 -3.09
CA TYR A 67 -5.39 5.28 -2.95
C TYR A 67 -5.92 5.19 -1.51
N GLY A 68 -5.77 4.03 -0.86
CA GLY A 68 -6.25 3.77 0.50
C GLY A 68 -7.45 2.80 0.54
N PRO A 69 -8.22 2.81 1.63
CA PRO A 69 -9.27 1.83 1.85
C PRO A 69 -10.47 2.03 0.91
N ILE A 70 -11.02 0.92 0.40
CA ILE A 70 -12.26 0.86 -0.38
C ILE A 70 -13.24 -0.13 0.24
N PRO A 71 -14.56 0.06 0.06
CA PRO A 71 -15.55 -0.90 0.55
C PRO A 71 -15.38 -2.29 -0.04
N ALA A 72 -15.62 -3.33 0.77
CA ALA A 72 -15.55 -4.74 0.38
C ALA A 72 -16.32 -5.07 -0.92
N ALA A 73 -17.51 -4.48 -1.08
CA ALA A 73 -18.33 -4.70 -2.27
C ALA A 73 -17.68 -4.15 -3.55
N VAL A 74 -17.03 -2.98 -3.47
CA VAL A 74 -16.30 -2.39 -4.59
C VAL A 74 -15.10 -3.27 -4.95
N ALA A 75 -14.34 -3.72 -3.94
CA ALA A 75 -13.20 -4.60 -4.13
C ALA A 75 -13.59 -5.92 -4.83
N ARG A 76 -14.67 -6.56 -4.38
CA ARG A 76 -15.18 -7.80 -5.01
C ARG A 76 -15.67 -7.56 -6.44
N ASN A 77 -16.33 -6.43 -6.71
CA ASN A 77 -16.73 -6.08 -8.07
C ASN A 77 -15.50 -5.93 -8.99
N LEU A 78 -14.46 -5.21 -8.54
CA LEU A 78 -13.22 -5.06 -9.31
C LEU A 78 -12.56 -6.41 -9.63
N VAL A 79 -12.50 -7.32 -8.66
CA VAL A 79 -11.93 -8.67 -8.88
C VAL A 79 -12.80 -9.47 -9.86
N ARG A 80 -14.12 -9.48 -9.67
CA ARG A 80 -15.05 -10.21 -10.55
C ARG A 80 -14.96 -9.71 -11.99
N ASP A 81 -14.98 -8.40 -12.18
CA ASP A 81 -14.97 -7.79 -13.51
C ASP A 81 -13.61 -8.05 -14.20
N ALA A 82 -12.51 -8.04 -13.44
CA ALA A 82 -11.19 -8.39 -13.94
C ALA A 82 -11.03 -9.88 -14.28
N VAL A 83 -11.76 -10.79 -13.63
CA VAL A 83 -11.78 -12.23 -13.97
C VAL A 83 -12.67 -12.49 -15.19
N ALA A 84 -13.74 -11.72 -15.35
CA ALA A 84 -14.67 -11.85 -16.48
C ALA A 84 -14.10 -11.29 -17.80
N ASP A 85 -13.23 -10.27 -17.76
CA ASP A 85 -12.62 -9.71 -18.97
C ASP A 85 -11.43 -10.57 -19.44
N THR A 86 -11.58 -11.24 -20.58
CA THR A 86 -10.53 -12.06 -21.23
C THR A 86 -9.28 -11.27 -21.64
N ARG A 87 -9.37 -9.94 -21.76
CA ARG A 87 -8.23 -9.06 -22.05
C ARG A 87 -7.48 -8.65 -20.78
N SER A 88 -8.08 -8.87 -19.60
CA SER A 88 -7.44 -8.63 -18.32
C SER A 88 -6.20 -9.51 -18.16
N ARG A 89 -5.17 -8.92 -17.57
CA ARG A 89 -3.94 -9.62 -17.14
C ARG A 89 -3.81 -9.55 -15.62
N ALA A 90 -4.95 -9.58 -14.91
CA ALA A 90 -4.98 -9.61 -13.47
C ALA A 90 -4.24 -10.86 -12.95
N THR A 91 -3.39 -10.67 -11.94
CA THR A 91 -2.70 -11.75 -11.25
C THR A 91 -3.09 -11.69 -9.78
N LEU A 92 -3.46 -12.85 -9.22
CA LEU A 92 -3.76 -12.96 -7.80
C LEU A 92 -2.55 -13.56 -7.10
N ARG A 93 -2.02 -12.85 -6.11
CA ARG A 93 -0.93 -13.35 -5.27
C ARG A 93 -1.43 -13.55 -3.85
N ARG A 94 -1.36 -14.79 -3.37
CA ARG A 94 -1.65 -15.08 -1.97
C ARG A 94 -0.50 -14.57 -1.12
N LEU A 95 -0.84 -13.70 -0.18
CA LEU A 95 0.08 -13.17 0.81
C LEU A 95 -0.38 -13.70 2.16
N TYR A 96 0.48 -14.44 2.88
CA TYR A 96 0.15 -14.93 4.20
C TYR A 96 0.35 -13.81 5.22
N ARG A 97 -0.73 -13.45 5.92
CA ARG A 97 -0.68 -12.53 7.06
C ARG A 97 -0.36 -13.32 8.32
N HIS A 98 0.45 -12.76 9.22
CA HIS A 98 0.55 -13.27 10.57
C HIS A 98 -0.83 -13.15 11.24
N PRO A 99 -1.39 -14.24 11.80
CA PRO A 99 -2.79 -14.31 12.23
C PRO A 99 -3.17 -13.15 13.16
N ARG A 100 -2.32 -12.84 14.16
CA ARG A 100 -2.56 -11.77 15.13
C ARG A 100 -2.35 -10.33 14.61
N SER A 101 -1.24 -10.03 13.92
CA SER A 101 -0.90 -8.64 13.53
C SER A 101 -1.41 -8.21 12.17
N GLY A 102 -1.68 -9.16 11.27
CA GLY A 102 -1.88 -8.88 9.85
C GLY A 102 -0.60 -8.61 9.06
N ALA A 103 0.60 -8.85 9.60
CA ALA A 103 1.86 -8.55 8.90
C ALA A 103 2.25 -9.59 7.84
N LEU A 104 2.96 -9.17 6.79
CA LEU A 104 3.41 -10.04 5.69
C LEU A 104 4.77 -10.71 6.00
N VAL A 105 4.93 -11.99 5.62
CA VAL A 105 6.14 -12.80 5.92
C VAL A 105 7.34 -12.44 5.01
N ALA A 106 8.55 -12.43 5.61
CA ALA A 106 9.78 -11.79 5.13
C ALA A 106 10.42 -12.37 3.85
N MET A 107 11.10 -11.50 3.11
CA MET A 107 11.98 -11.80 1.96
C MET A 107 13.31 -11.03 2.14
N GLU A 108 14.43 -11.65 1.80
CA GLU A 108 15.79 -11.08 1.93
C GLU A 108 16.52 -11.02 0.58
N SER A 109 17.47 -10.09 0.45
CA SER A 109 18.27 -9.88 -0.76
C SER A 109 19.70 -9.43 -0.41
N ARG A 110 20.67 -9.79 -1.27
CA ARG A 110 22.06 -9.26 -1.18
C ARG A 110 22.27 -7.97 -1.99
N ALA A 111 21.28 -7.53 -2.75
CA ALA A 111 21.38 -6.33 -3.58
C ALA A 111 21.19 -5.06 -2.75
N ARG A 112 22.02 -4.03 -2.97
CA ARG A 112 21.89 -2.72 -2.31
C ARG A 112 20.50 -2.10 -2.47
N ARG A 113 19.90 -2.21 -3.66
CA ARG A 113 18.54 -1.70 -3.91
C ARG A 113 17.55 -2.82 -3.62
N PHE A 114 16.43 -2.48 -2.98
CA PHE A 114 15.32 -3.40 -2.80
C PHE A 114 14.84 -3.95 -4.16
N PRO A 115 14.91 -5.28 -4.39
CA PRO A 115 14.35 -5.88 -5.59
C PRO A 115 12.84 -5.60 -5.72
N LYS A 116 12.30 -5.66 -6.94
CA LYS A 116 10.89 -5.29 -7.21
C LYS A 116 9.89 -5.94 -6.24
N GLY A 117 10.04 -7.25 -5.97
CA GLY A 117 9.15 -7.97 -5.06
C GLY A 117 9.19 -7.45 -3.62
N LEU A 118 10.38 -7.17 -3.11
CA LEU A 118 10.60 -6.65 -1.76
C LEU A 118 10.19 -5.18 -1.63
N ALA A 119 10.45 -4.36 -2.66
CA ALA A 119 9.99 -2.98 -2.69
C ALA A 119 8.45 -2.89 -2.74
N ALA A 120 7.79 -3.79 -3.48
CA ALA A 120 6.34 -3.91 -3.50
C ALA A 120 5.80 -4.33 -2.13
N PHE A 121 6.43 -5.34 -1.50
CA PHE A 121 6.09 -5.75 -0.13
C PHE A 121 6.15 -4.59 0.86
N ILE A 122 7.25 -3.82 0.86
CA ILE A 122 7.42 -2.68 1.77
C ILE A 122 6.33 -1.63 1.51
N GLY A 123 6.01 -1.35 0.23
CA GLY A 123 4.93 -0.44 -0.13
C GLY A 123 3.57 -0.86 0.43
N LEU A 124 3.20 -2.13 0.26
CA LEU A 124 1.93 -2.66 0.76
C LEU A 124 1.84 -2.67 2.29
N ARG A 125 2.94 -3.03 2.96
CA ARG A 125 3.03 -3.04 4.44
C ARG A 125 2.92 -1.63 5.00
N ASP A 126 3.65 -0.68 4.43
CA ASP A 126 3.85 0.63 5.02
C ASP A 126 2.74 1.62 4.65
N GLN A 127 2.17 1.50 3.44
CA GLN A 127 1.09 2.30 2.84
C GLN A 127 1.38 3.82 2.68
N ARG A 128 2.00 4.45 3.68
CA ARG A 128 2.42 5.85 3.75
C ARG A 128 3.84 5.97 4.30
N CYS A 129 4.39 7.17 4.25
CA CYS A 129 5.67 7.48 4.85
C CYS A 129 5.71 7.04 6.33
N ARG A 130 6.74 6.27 6.70
CA ARG A 130 6.93 5.72 8.05
C ARG A 130 7.62 6.67 9.02
N MET A 131 8.00 7.86 8.54
CA MET A 131 8.45 8.93 9.41
C MET A 131 7.28 9.37 10.31
N PRO A 132 7.46 9.48 11.64
CA PRO A 132 6.40 9.90 12.55
C PRO A 132 5.70 11.19 12.09
N TYR A 133 4.37 11.17 12.13
CA TYR A 133 3.48 12.28 11.76
C TYR A 133 3.49 12.70 10.28
N CYS A 134 4.12 11.91 9.39
CA CYS A 134 4.11 12.17 7.96
C CYS A 134 3.14 11.24 7.22
N ASP A 135 2.08 11.78 6.66
CA ASP A 135 1.09 11.02 5.86
C ASP A 135 1.37 11.02 4.35
N ALA A 136 2.55 11.48 3.93
CA ALA A 136 2.87 11.60 2.51
C ALA A 136 2.98 10.22 1.81
N PRO A 137 2.63 10.12 0.52
CA PRO A 137 2.81 8.91 -0.26
C PRO A 137 4.27 8.43 -0.27
N ILE A 138 4.46 7.12 -0.26
CA ILE A 138 5.78 6.50 -0.35
C ILE A 138 6.38 6.79 -1.73
N ARG A 139 7.57 7.40 -1.74
CA ARG A 139 8.37 7.62 -2.95
C ARG A 139 9.64 6.78 -2.92
N HIS A 140 10.25 6.63 -1.75
CA HIS A 140 11.46 5.85 -1.54
C HIS A 140 11.15 4.63 -0.67
N ARG A 141 11.79 3.50 -0.99
CA ARG A 141 11.90 2.34 -0.10
C ARG A 141 13.36 2.23 0.23
N ASP A 142 13.72 2.48 1.48
CA ASP A 142 15.10 2.56 1.92
C ASP A 142 15.30 1.88 3.27
N HIS A 143 16.55 1.75 3.68
CA HIS A 143 16.92 1.01 4.87
C HIS A 143 16.78 1.89 6.12
N ALA A 144 16.33 1.30 7.23
CA ALA A 144 16.37 1.90 8.56
C ALA A 144 17.82 2.08 9.01
N GLN A 145 18.56 0.97 9.10
CA GLN A 145 20.01 1.00 9.15
C GLN A 145 20.56 1.13 7.72
N PRO A 146 21.24 2.23 7.36
CA PRO A 146 21.68 2.43 5.98
C PRO A 146 22.59 1.29 5.48
N HIS A 147 22.41 0.87 4.23
CA HIS A 147 23.21 -0.20 3.63
C HIS A 147 24.72 0.11 3.65
N HIS A 148 25.11 1.38 3.49
CA HIS A 148 26.53 1.78 3.55
C HIS A 148 27.15 1.65 4.97
N ARG A 149 26.32 1.45 6.00
CA ARG A 149 26.72 1.16 7.39
C ARG A 149 26.42 -0.30 7.78
N GLY A 150 26.36 -1.19 6.78
CA GLY A 150 26.17 -2.63 6.98
C GLY A 150 24.72 -3.08 7.19
N GLY A 151 23.73 -2.19 7.01
CA GLY A 151 22.33 -2.58 7.12
C GLY A 151 21.91 -3.55 6.02
N PRO A 152 21.27 -4.68 6.35
CA PRO A 152 20.94 -5.71 5.37
C PRO A 152 19.70 -5.31 4.55
N THR A 153 19.62 -5.77 3.30
CA THR A 153 18.44 -5.54 2.45
C THR A 153 17.38 -6.60 2.72
N THR A 154 16.58 -6.37 3.76
CA THR A 154 15.52 -7.29 4.22
C THR A 154 14.19 -6.57 4.36
N ALA A 155 13.11 -7.34 4.43
CA ALA A 155 11.79 -6.82 4.79
C ALA A 155 11.83 -6.04 6.11
N THR A 156 12.49 -6.58 7.15
CA THR A 156 12.56 -5.95 8.47
C THR A 156 13.30 -4.62 8.43
N ASN A 157 14.48 -4.54 7.81
CA ASN A 157 15.27 -3.30 7.77
C ASN A 157 14.75 -2.29 6.74
N GLY A 158 13.82 -2.67 5.86
CA GLY A 158 13.24 -1.77 4.86
C GLY A 158 12.10 -0.91 5.40
N LEU A 159 11.99 0.32 4.92
CA LEU A 159 10.93 1.29 5.26
C LEU A 159 10.49 2.08 4.02
N GLY A 160 9.20 2.34 3.91
CA GLY A 160 8.60 3.30 2.99
C GLY A 160 8.72 4.72 3.52
N SER A 161 9.23 5.64 2.70
CA SER A 161 9.39 7.06 3.05
C SER A 161 8.99 7.96 1.88
N CYS A 162 8.52 9.16 2.18
CA CYS A 162 8.50 10.22 1.18
C CYS A 162 9.93 10.68 0.91
N GLU A 163 10.16 11.36 -0.22
CA GLU A 163 11.49 11.81 -0.62
C GLU A 163 12.16 12.69 0.45
N ARG A 164 11.45 13.71 0.96
CA ARG A 164 11.95 14.62 1.99
C ARG A 164 12.39 13.87 3.25
N CYS A 165 11.52 13.02 3.81
CA CYS A 165 11.82 12.30 5.04
C CYS A 165 12.96 11.29 4.84
N ASN A 166 13.08 10.71 3.64
CA ASN A 166 14.22 9.86 3.32
C ASN A 166 15.54 10.64 3.37
N TYR A 167 15.59 11.83 2.80
CA TYR A 167 16.81 12.64 2.85
C TYR A 167 17.11 13.15 4.26
N VAL A 168 16.08 13.53 5.02
CA VAL A 168 16.26 13.99 6.41
C VAL A 168 16.85 12.89 7.29
N LYS A 169 16.36 11.64 7.22
CA LYS A 169 16.87 10.54 8.05
C LYS A 169 18.33 10.16 7.75
N GLU A 170 18.85 10.50 6.57
CA GLU A 170 20.25 10.23 6.20
C GLU A 170 21.21 11.30 6.75
N ALA A 171 20.70 12.42 7.28
CA ALA A 171 21.55 13.45 7.85
C ALA A 171 22.29 12.94 9.12
N PRO A 172 23.49 13.47 9.41
CA PRO A 172 24.26 13.08 10.60
C PRO A 172 23.45 13.22 11.90
N GLY A 173 23.65 12.29 12.83
CA GLY A 173 22.97 12.26 14.14
C GLY A 173 21.61 11.56 14.15
N TRP A 174 21.00 11.30 12.99
CA TRP A 174 19.81 10.45 12.91
C TRP A 174 20.16 8.98 13.11
N ARG A 175 19.32 8.27 13.86
CA ARG A 175 19.37 6.81 13.99
C ARG A 175 17.96 6.26 13.81
N VAL A 176 17.85 5.19 13.01
CA VAL A 176 16.59 4.48 12.79
C VAL A 176 16.83 3.00 13.00
N SER A 177 16.04 2.39 13.87
CA SER A 177 15.96 0.94 14.07
C SER A 177 14.56 0.48 13.71
N THR A 178 14.44 -0.81 13.40
CA THR A 178 13.16 -1.43 13.11
C THR A 178 13.10 -2.76 13.82
N ASP A 179 11.92 -3.12 14.27
CA ASP A 179 11.66 -4.40 14.90
C ASP A 179 10.29 -4.93 14.47
N THR A 180 9.91 -6.07 15.03
CA THR A 180 8.56 -6.61 14.95
C THR A 180 8.02 -6.72 16.38
N ASP A 181 6.88 -6.09 16.64
CA ASP A 181 6.25 -6.17 17.97
C ASP A 181 5.71 -7.57 18.27
N GLU A 182 5.24 -7.76 19.51
CA GLU A 182 4.68 -9.03 20.00
C GLU A 182 3.49 -9.56 19.19
N THR A 183 2.77 -8.66 18.50
CA THR A 183 1.66 -9.03 17.63
C THR A 183 2.16 -9.58 16.30
N GLY A 184 3.43 -9.29 15.95
CA GLY A 184 4.05 -9.61 14.68
C GLY A 184 4.06 -8.42 13.72
N ARG A 185 3.82 -7.18 14.16
CA ARG A 185 3.70 -6.00 13.29
C ARG A 185 5.03 -5.24 13.22
N HIS A 186 5.35 -4.75 12.03
CA HIS A 186 6.58 -4.00 11.81
C HIS A 186 6.55 -2.64 12.52
N THR A 187 7.60 -2.37 13.29
CA THR A 187 7.79 -1.14 14.05
C THR A 187 9.09 -0.47 13.63
N ALA A 188 9.14 0.85 13.78
CA ALA A 188 10.30 1.66 13.49
C ALA A 188 10.51 2.70 14.57
N GLU A 189 11.72 2.76 15.10
CA GLU A 189 12.12 3.72 16.11
C GLU A 189 13.08 4.74 15.49
N PHE A 190 12.85 6.01 15.78
CA PHE A 190 13.62 7.13 15.25
C PHE A 190 14.21 7.89 16.42
N THR A 191 15.53 8.07 16.41
CA THR A 191 16.22 9.03 17.26
C THR A 191 16.71 10.20 16.42
N THR A 192 16.28 11.41 16.74
CA THR A 192 16.73 12.63 16.06
C THR A 192 18.15 13.01 16.51
N PRO A 193 18.83 13.91 15.78
CA PRO A 193 20.14 14.45 16.21
C PRO A 193 20.10 15.15 17.57
N THR A 194 18.92 15.65 17.99
CA THR A 194 18.72 16.28 19.30
C THR A 194 18.40 15.28 20.41
N GLY A 195 18.37 13.97 20.11
CA GLY A 195 18.11 12.91 21.08
C GLY A 195 16.63 12.61 21.32
N MET A 196 15.71 13.23 20.57
CA MET A 196 14.28 12.92 20.68
C MET A 196 13.99 11.55 20.10
N TYR A 197 13.16 10.77 20.80
CA TYR A 197 12.78 9.42 20.41
C TYR A 197 11.32 9.39 19.92
N TYR A 198 11.07 8.66 18.84
CA TYR A 198 9.75 8.45 18.28
C TYR A 198 9.58 7.01 17.82
N HIS A 199 8.36 6.50 17.91
CA HIS A 199 7.99 5.17 17.42
C HIS A 199 6.89 5.30 16.37
N CYS A 200 7.03 4.56 15.26
CA CYS A 200 6.03 4.40 14.22
C CYS A 200 5.72 2.91 13.96
N THR A 201 4.45 2.52 14.04
CA THR A 201 3.98 1.14 13.85
C THR A 201 3.24 1.00 12.53
N ALA A 202 3.46 -0.08 11.77
CA ALA A 202 2.85 -0.28 10.45
C ALA A 202 1.31 -0.24 10.56
N PRO A 203 0.59 0.37 9.61
CA PRO A 203 -0.87 0.34 9.65
C PRO A 203 -1.35 -1.12 9.59
N PRO A 204 -2.51 -1.44 10.20
CA PRO A 204 -3.09 -2.76 10.06
C PRO A 204 -3.37 -3.03 8.57
N LEU A 205 -3.09 -4.24 8.12
CA LEU A 205 -3.60 -4.68 6.82
C LEU A 205 -5.09 -5.04 6.93
N PRO A 206 -5.84 -4.92 5.82
CA PRO A 206 -7.21 -5.41 5.70
C PRO A 206 -7.46 -6.82 6.26
N GLY A 207 -8.55 -6.96 7.00
CA GLY A 207 -9.00 -8.21 7.60
C GLY A 207 -9.53 -7.99 9.02
N PRO A 208 -10.22 -8.98 9.60
CA PRO A 208 -10.60 -8.89 11.00
C PRO A 208 -9.35 -8.84 11.89
N LEU A 209 -9.45 -8.08 12.99
CA LEU A 209 -8.48 -8.18 14.07
C LEU A 209 -8.71 -9.52 14.77
N GLU A 210 -7.80 -10.47 14.61
CA GLU A 210 -7.79 -11.68 15.43
C GLU A 210 -7.25 -11.30 16.82
N ILE A 211 -8.19 -11.10 17.75
CA ILE A 211 -7.88 -10.95 19.17
C ILE A 211 -7.85 -12.35 19.76
N ASP A 212 -6.65 -12.90 19.93
CA ASP A 212 -6.46 -14.08 20.77
C ASP A 212 -6.62 -13.66 22.23
N VAL A 213 -7.83 -13.81 22.78
CA VAL A 213 -8.05 -13.60 24.21
C VAL A 213 -7.44 -14.78 24.95
N SER A 214 -6.43 -14.53 25.80
CA SER A 214 -5.94 -15.57 26.70
C SER A 214 -7.09 -16.07 27.56
N GLN A 215 -7.23 -17.39 27.72
CA GLN A 215 -8.25 -17.94 28.62
C GLN A 215 -8.11 -17.37 30.05
N VAL A 216 -6.90 -16.98 30.45
CA VAL A 216 -6.63 -16.33 31.73
C VAL A 216 -7.18 -14.91 31.75
N GLU A 217 -6.94 -14.11 30.71
CA GLU A 217 -7.46 -12.75 30.59
C GLU A 217 -8.99 -12.72 30.50
N ALA A 218 -9.59 -13.68 29.77
CA ALA A 218 -11.04 -13.85 29.74
C ALA A 218 -11.61 -14.16 31.13
N ARG A 219 -10.98 -15.07 31.87
CA ARG A 219 -11.39 -15.43 33.24
C ARG A 219 -11.22 -14.25 34.22
N ILE A 220 -10.14 -13.49 34.10
CA ILE A 220 -9.91 -12.27 34.89
C ILE A 220 -10.97 -11.21 34.57
N GLY A 221 -11.26 -10.97 33.29
CA GLY A 221 -12.31 -10.03 32.88
C GLY A 221 -13.70 -10.39 33.40
N VAL A 222 -14.04 -11.69 33.39
CA VAL A 222 -15.29 -12.20 33.98
C VAL A 222 -15.30 -12.02 35.49
N ALA A 223 -14.21 -12.34 36.19
CA ALA A 223 -14.12 -12.18 37.65
C ALA A 223 -14.23 -10.70 38.07
N LEU A 224 -13.61 -9.78 37.33
CA LEU A 224 -13.65 -8.34 37.60
C LEU A 224 -15.03 -7.72 37.31
N THR A 225 -15.78 -8.22 36.32
CA THR A 225 -17.15 -7.77 36.07
C THR A 225 -18.12 -8.23 37.15
N HIS A 226 -17.90 -9.41 37.74
CA HIS A 226 -18.66 -9.85 38.92
C HIS A 226 -18.33 -9.07 40.20
N LEU A 227 -17.10 -8.56 40.36
CA LEU A 227 -16.71 -7.74 41.51
C LEU A 227 -17.31 -6.33 41.51
N HIS A 228 -17.63 -5.76 40.34
CA HIS A 228 -18.29 -4.46 40.23
C HIS A 228 -19.82 -4.52 40.22
N ALA A 229 -20.39 -5.73 40.23
CA ALA A 229 -21.84 -5.97 40.27
C ALA A 229 -22.35 -6.33 41.68
N ALA A 230 -21.48 -6.28 42.70
CA ALA A 230 -21.77 -6.52 44.11
C ALA A 230 -21.58 -5.23 44.92
#